data_AF-A0A7X2N2P7-F1
#
_entry.id   AF-A0A7X2N2P7-F1
#
_cell.length_a   1.000
_cell.length_b   1.000
_cell.length_c   1.000
_cell.angle_alpha   90.00
_cell.angle_beta   90.00
_cell.angle_gamma   90.00
#
_symmetry.space_group_name_H-M   'P 1'
#
loop_
_entity.id
_entity.type
_entity.pdbx_description
1 polymer ?
#
loop_
_entity_poly.entity_id
_entity_poly.type
_entity_poly.pdbx_seq_one_letter_code
_entity_poly.pdbx_strand_id
1 'polypeptide(L)'
;MKKFIEEFKAFAFRGNVVDLSIGVLIGGAFSALVASFTNDIINPILAILGDPAVGLGWVIPLPGGSDGILIGDFIGAIINFLIMAFVIFIIMKSLNKLAAAGKKQEEEAVSEPVKDPQLELLEEIRDLLKDQK
;
A
#
# COMPACT_ATOMS: atom_id res chain seq x y z
N MET A 1 -29.02 20.25 12.57
CA MET A 1 -28.76 19.08 11.69
C MET A 1 -28.29 19.48 10.29
N LYS A 2 -28.97 20.38 9.55
CA LYS A 2 -28.51 20.83 8.22
C LYS A 2 -27.08 21.40 8.21
N LYS A 3 -26.76 22.29 9.16
CA LYS A 3 -25.40 22.85 9.33
C LYS A 3 -24.31 21.79 9.55
N PHE A 4 -24.58 20.80 10.41
CA PHE A 4 -23.64 19.71 10.68
C PHE A 4 -23.39 18.84 9.44
N ILE A 5 -24.44 18.55 8.65
CA ILE A 5 -24.30 17.79 7.40
C ILE A 5 -23.50 18.58 6.36
N GLU A 6 -23.69 19.89 6.27
CA GLU A 6 -22.91 20.76 5.37
C GLU A 6 -21.45 20.87 5.80
N GLU A 7 -21.18 21.02 7.10
CA GLU A 7 -19.83 21.05 7.67
C GLU A 7 -19.12 19.70 7.51
N PHE A 8 -19.83 18.59 7.74
CA PHE A 8 -19.32 17.23 7.53
C PHE A 8 -19.05 16.98 6.04
N LYS A 9 -19.93 17.41 5.15
CA LYS A 9 -19.70 17.35 3.69
C LYS A 9 -18.43 18.13 3.33
N ALA A 10 -18.31 19.38 3.76
CA ALA A 10 -17.13 20.20 3.48
C ALA A 10 -15.82 19.59 4.03
N PHE A 11 -15.90 18.89 5.16
CA PHE A 11 -14.77 18.15 5.73
C PHE A 11 -14.44 16.88 4.92
N ALA A 12 -15.45 16.05 4.64
CA ALA A 12 -15.29 14.77 3.95
C ALA A 12 -14.83 14.93 2.49
N PHE A 13 -15.25 16.00 1.81
CA PHE A 13 -14.83 16.30 0.44
C PHE A 13 -13.51 17.08 0.36
N ARG A 14 -12.82 17.30 1.48
CA ARG A 14 -11.46 17.82 1.44
C ARG A 14 -10.56 16.76 0.80
N GLY A 15 -9.96 17.06 -0.35
CA GLY A 15 -9.22 16.08 -1.17
C GLY A 15 -8.22 15.22 -0.36
N ASN A 16 -7.46 15.84 0.54
CA ASN A 16 -6.52 15.14 1.43
C ASN A 16 -7.18 14.08 2.35
N VAL A 17 -8.43 14.25 2.75
CA VAL A 17 -9.17 13.28 3.59
C VAL A 17 -9.70 12.12 2.75
N VAL A 18 -10.18 12.40 1.54
CA VAL A 18 -10.68 11.38 0.60
C VAL A 18 -9.54 10.45 0.17
N ASP A 19 -8.41 11.02 -0.25
CA ASP A 19 -7.25 10.26 -0.71
C ASP A 19 -6.65 9.41 0.41
N LEU A 20 -6.57 9.97 1.63
CA LEU A 20 -6.16 9.22 2.82
C LEU A 20 -7.12 8.06 3.12
N SER A 21 -8.43 8.31 3.06
CA SER A 21 -9.45 7.30 3.34
C SER A 21 -9.40 6.14 2.34
N ILE A 22 -9.20 6.45 1.06
CA ILE A 22 -9.02 5.45 0.01
C ILE A 22 -7.76 4.62 0.27
N GLY A 23 -6.65 5.27 0.62
CA GLY A 23 -5.39 4.60 0.96
C GLY A 23 -5.54 3.61 2.12
N VAL A 24 -6.23 3.99 3.20
CA VAL A 24 -6.48 3.11 4.35
C VAL A 24 -7.39 1.93 3.98
N LEU A 25 -8.47 2.18 3.23
CA LEU A 25 -9.40 1.12 2.81
C LEU A 25 -8.72 0.09 1.91
N ILE A 26 -7.98 0.54 0.90
CA ILE A 26 -7.25 -0.34 0.00
C ILE A 26 -6.16 -1.09 0.76
N GLY A 27 -5.40 -0.42 1.62
CA GLY A 27 -4.37 -1.05 2.45
C GLY A 27 -4.92 -2.15 3.35
N GLY A 28 -6.07 -1.91 3.99
CA GLY A 28 -6.76 -2.91 4.81
C GLY A 28 -7.26 -4.11 4.00
N ALA A 29 -7.94 -3.86 2.88
CA ALA A 29 -8.44 -4.92 2.00
C ALA A 29 -7.31 -5.79 1.42
N PHE A 30 -6.20 -5.16 1.05
CA PHE A 30 -5.04 -5.86 0.52
C PHE A 30 -4.37 -6.74 1.57
N SER A 31 -4.18 -6.21 2.78
CA SER A 31 -3.64 -6.98 3.92
C SER A 31 -4.50 -8.22 4.21
N ALA A 32 -5.83 -8.08 4.20
CA ALA A 32 -6.74 -9.20 4.39
C ALA A 32 -6.63 -10.27 3.30
N LEU A 33 -6.47 -9.87 2.03
CA LEU A 33 -6.26 -10.79 0.91
C LEU A 33 -4.96 -11.60 1.07
N VAL A 34 -3.86 -10.94 1.42
CA VAL A 34 -2.57 -11.61 1.64
C VAL A 34 -2.66 -12.56 2.84
N ALA A 35 -3.32 -12.12 3.92
CA ALA A 35 -3.51 -12.95 5.10
C ALA A 35 -4.32 -14.22 4.79
N SER A 36 -5.42 -14.12 4.02
CA SER A 36 -6.19 -15.29 3.58
C SER A 36 -5.34 -16.21 2.70
N PHE A 37 -4.58 -15.67 1.75
CA PHE A 37 -3.68 -16.50 0.93
C PHE A 37 -2.66 -17.27 1.78
N THR A 38 -2.02 -16.62 2.76
CA THR A 38 -1.08 -17.32 3.62
C THR A 38 -1.77 -18.34 4.52
N ASN A 39 -2.88 -17.97 5.16
CA ASN A 39 -3.56 -18.83 6.12
C ASN A 39 -4.26 -20.03 5.46
N ASP A 40 -4.85 -19.83 4.29
CA ASP A 40 -5.71 -20.82 3.65
C ASP A 40 -4.94 -21.69 2.63
N ILE A 41 -3.80 -21.20 2.12
CA ILE A 41 -3.00 -21.93 1.12
C ILE A 41 -1.62 -22.31 1.67
N ILE A 42 -0.86 -21.34 2.19
CA ILE A 42 0.53 -21.59 2.60
C ILE A 42 0.61 -22.40 3.89
N ASN A 43 -0.16 -22.04 4.93
CA ASN A 43 -0.13 -22.72 6.21
C ASN A 43 -0.52 -24.21 6.08
N PRO A 44 -1.57 -24.60 5.32
CA PRO A 44 -1.87 -26.02 5.09
C PRO A 44 -0.75 -26.77 4.37
N ILE A 45 -0.10 -26.14 3.37
CA ILE A 45 1.04 -26.77 2.66
C ILE A 45 2.22 -26.98 3.62
N LEU A 46 2.50 -26.02 4.49
CA LEU A 46 3.53 -26.15 5.52
C LEU A 46 3.17 -27.19 6.58
N ALA A 47 1.88 -27.29 6.94
CA ALA A 47 1.38 -28.28 7.88
C ALA A 47 1.49 -29.71 7.32
N ILE A 48 1.43 -29.91 6.00
CA ILE A 48 1.70 -31.22 5.37
C ILE A 48 3.17 -31.64 5.53
N LEU A 49 4.10 -30.67 5.60
CA LEU A 49 5.51 -30.91 5.90
C LEU A 49 5.79 -31.00 7.42
N GLY A 50 4.77 -30.75 8.27
CA GLY A 50 4.80 -30.78 9.74
C GLY A 50 3.73 -31.71 10.34
N ASP A 51 3.39 -31.53 11.63
CA ASP A 51 2.35 -32.32 12.30
C ASP A 51 0.98 -31.60 12.24
N PRO A 52 -0.07 -32.22 11.67
CA PRO A 52 -1.40 -31.61 11.50
C PRO A 52 -2.11 -31.20 12.78
N ALA A 53 -1.68 -31.65 13.97
CA ALA A 53 -2.26 -31.21 15.25
C ALA A 53 -1.79 -29.81 15.70
N VAL A 54 -0.73 -29.24 15.11
CA VAL A 54 -0.08 -28.00 15.60
C VAL A 54 0.52 -27.09 14.51
N GLY A 55 0.16 -27.26 13.24
CA GLY A 55 0.84 -26.56 12.15
C GLY A 55 2.23 -27.14 11.87
N LEU A 56 3.31 -26.38 11.97
CA LEU A 56 4.69 -26.95 11.89
C LEU A 56 5.02 -27.92 13.06
N GLY A 57 4.05 -28.27 13.90
CA GLY A 57 4.05 -29.47 14.73
C GLY A 57 4.82 -29.39 16.04
N TRP A 58 5.54 -28.29 16.28
CA TRP A 58 6.42 -28.16 17.43
C TRP A 58 5.69 -27.45 18.57
N VAL A 59 5.14 -28.22 19.50
CA VAL A 59 4.71 -27.74 20.81
C VAL A 59 5.75 -28.14 21.82
N ILE A 60 6.24 -27.19 22.60
CA ILE A 60 6.91 -27.51 23.86
C ILE A 60 5.83 -27.52 24.94
N PRO A 61 5.38 -28.71 25.41
CA PRO A 61 4.38 -28.78 26.45
C PRO A 61 4.95 -28.20 27.74
N LEU A 62 4.21 -27.27 28.35
CA LEU A 62 4.55 -26.71 29.64
C LEU A 62 4.03 -27.63 30.75
N PRO A 63 4.80 -27.87 31.82
CA PRO A 63 4.31 -28.63 32.96
C PRO A 63 3.19 -27.83 33.64
N GLY A 64 1.98 -28.40 33.66
CA GLY A 64 0.80 -27.75 34.27
C GLY A 64 -0.49 -27.79 33.43
N GLY A 65 -0.46 -28.32 32.21
CA GLY A 65 -1.67 -28.51 31.38
C GLY A 65 -2.16 -27.25 30.67
N SER A 66 -1.35 -26.18 30.63
CA SER A 66 -1.59 -25.02 29.76
C SER A 66 -1.21 -25.36 28.32
N ASP A 67 -1.88 -24.73 27.35
CA ASP A 67 -1.48 -24.74 25.94
C ASP A 67 0.03 -24.44 25.86
N GLY A 68 0.81 -25.38 25.32
CA GLY A 68 2.27 -25.29 25.27
C GLY A 68 2.76 -24.14 24.40
N ILE A 69 4.07 -23.97 24.27
CA ILE A 69 4.63 -22.96 23.37
C ILE A 69 4.39 -23.40 21.92
N LEU A 70 3.53 -22.66 21.20
CA LEU A 70 3.12 -22.91 19.81
C LEU A 70 4.18 -22.36 18.85
N ILE A 71 5.34 -23.02 18.78
CA ILE A 71 6.47 -22.61 17.91
C ILE A 71 6.04 -22.65 16.44
N GLY A 72 5.16 -23.57 16.08
CA GLY A 72 4.64 -23.68 14.72
C GLY A 72 3.87 -22.44 14.26
N ASP A 73 3.02 -21.88 15.12
CA ASP A 73 2.27 -20.65 14.82
C ASP A 73 3.19 -19.44 14.67
N PHE A 74 4.23 -19.38 15.50
CA PHE A 74 5.23 -18.32 15.41
C PHE A 74 6.00 -18.35 14.09
N ILE A 75 6.44 -19.54 13.64
CA ILE A 75 7.10 -19.69 12.34
C ILE A 75 6.14 -19.39 11.20
N GLY A 76 4.87 -19.82 11.29
CA GLY A 76 3.81 -19.45 10.34
C GLY A 76 3.63 -17.93 10.23
N ALA A 77 3.62 -17.22 11.36
CA ALA A 77 3.54 -15.76 11.40
C ALA A 77 4.76 -15.09 10.74
N ILE A 78 5.97 -15.61 10.95
CA ILE A 78 7.19 -15.12 10.27
C ILE A 78 7.08 -15.31 8.76
N ILE A 79 6.62 -16.47 8.31
CA ILE A 79 6.46 -16.76 6.88
C ILE A 79 5.42 -15.82 6.26
N ASN A 80 4.29 -15.61 6.94
CA ASN A 80 3.27 -14.64 6.51
C ASN A 80 3.83 -13.23 6.35
N PHE A 81 4.60 -12.78 7.34
CA PHE A 81 5.26 -11.48 7.29
C PHE A 81 6.21 -11.35 6.09
N LEU A 82 7.03 -12.38 5.82
CA LEU A 82 7.93 -12.39 4.67
C LEU A 82 7.20 -12.36 3.33
N ILE A 83 6.10 -13.13 3.21
CA ILE A 83 5.26 -13.12 2.00
C ILE A 83 4.64 -11.74 1.80
N MET A 84 4.07 -11.15 2.86
CA MET A 84 3.47 -9.82 2.79
C MET A 84 4.51 -8.74 2.40
N ALA A 85 5.70 -8.79 2.99
CA ALA A 85 6.79 -7.89 2.64
C ALA A 85 7.23 -8.07 1.17
N PHE A 86 7.31 -9.32 0.69
CA PHE A 86 7.66 -9.62 -0.70
C PHE A 86 6.62 -9.11 -1.70
N VAL A 87 5.34 -9.31 -1.39
CA VAL A 87 4.23 -8.83 -2.23
C VAL A 87 4.22 -7.30 -2.29
N ILE A 88 4.36 -6.62 -1.15
CA ILE A 88 4.48 -5.16 -1.10
C ILE A 88 5.69 -4.69 -1.91
N PHE A 89 6.83 -5.38 -1.80
CA PHE A 89 8.03 -5.08 -2.60
C PHE A 89 7.77 -5.19 -4.11
N ILE A 90 7.07 -6.22 -4.58
CA ILE A 90 6.70 -6.36 -6.01
C ILE A 90 5.81 -5.21 -6.45
N ILE A 91 4.81 -4.83 -5.65
CA ILE A 91 3.91 -3.71 -5.96
C ILE A 91 4.71 -2.41 -6.03
N MET A 92 5.53 -2.10 -5.03
CA MET A 92 6.36 -0.91 -5.01
C MET A 92 7.35 -0.88 -6.19
N LYS A 93 7.95 -2.01 -6.54
CA LYS A 93 8.82 -2.14 -7.71
C LYS A 93 8.07 -1.87 -9.01
N SER A 94 6.83 -2.36 -9.12
CA SER A 94 5.97 -2.17 -10.29
C SER A 94 5.52 -0.71 -10.41
N LEU A 95 5.12 -0.07 -9.31
CA LEU A 95 4.77 1.34 -9.25
C LEU A 95 5.98 2.23 -9.59
N ASN A 96 7.16 1.94 -9.04
CA ASN A 96 8.39 2.65 -9.39
C ASN A 96 8.76 2.48 -10.86
N LYS A 97 8.53 1.29 -11.44
CA LYS A 97 8.75 1.03 -12.87
C LYS A 97 7.75 1.78 -13.75
N LEU A 98 6.48 1.85 -13.35
CA LEU A 98 5.46 2.63 -14.06
C LEU A 98 5.70 4.14 -13.94
N ALA A 99 6.09 4.64 -12.77
CA ALA A 99 6.45 6.04 -12.57
C ALA A 99 7.68 6.43 -13.42
N ALA A 100 8.66 5.52 -13.54
CA ALA A 100 9.80 5.70 -14.42
C ALA A 100 9.43 5.63 -15.91
N ALA A 101 8.44 4.81 -16.28
CA ALA A 101 7.91 4.74 -17.64
C ALA A 101 7.07 5.98 -18.00
N GLY A 102 6.29 6.52 -17.07
CA GLY A 102 5.55 7.77 -17.22
C GLY A 102 6.47 8.96 -17.46
N LYS A 103 7.57 9.07 -16.71
CA LYS A 103 8.61 10.09 -16.96
C LYS A 103 9.25 9.99 -18.36
N LYS A 104 9.33 8.78 -18.91
CA LYS A 104 9.89 8.54 -20.26
C LYS A 104 8.89 8.82 -21.38
N GLN A 105 7.60 8.66 -21.12
CA GLN A 105 6.53 9.05 -22.04
C GLN A 105 6.22 10.55 -22.00
N GLU A 106 6.44 11.20 -20.86
CA GLU A 106 6.40 12.67 -20.77
C GLU A 106 7.49 13.30 -21.65
N GLU A 107 8.65 12.65 -21.81
CA GLU A 107 9.74 13.17 -22.67
C GLU A 107 9.47 13.00 -24.19
N GLU A 108 8.60 12.07 -24.61
CA GLU A 108 8.18 11.90 -26.01
C GLU A 108 6.83 12.59 -26.34
N ALA A 109 5.92 12.72 -25.36
CA ALA A 109 4.66 13.45 -25.53
C ALA A 109 4.81 14.97 -25.34
N VAL A 110 5.90 15.45 -24.72
CA VAL A 110 6.26 16.89 -24.64
C VAL A 110 6.87 17.43 -25.94
N SER A 111 6.90 16.63 -27.03
CA SER A 111 7.10 17.20 -28.36
C SER A 111 5.95 18.11 -28.82
N GLU A 112 4.82 18.13 -28.10
CA GLU A 112 3.90 19.27 -28.10
C GLU A 112 3.90 19.94 -26.71
N PRO A 113 4.33 21.21 -26.59
CA PRO A 113 4.39 21.90 -25.32
C PRO A 113 2.97 22.29 -24.92
N VAL A 114 2.29 21.47 -24.11
CA VAL A 114 1.22 22.00 -23.26
C VAL A 114 1.93 22.70 -22.11
N LYS A 115 2.28 23.97 -22.33
CA LYS A 115 2.81 24.82 -21.26
C LYS A 115 1.73 24.91 -20.17
N ASP A 116 2.13 24.65 -18.92
CA ASP A 116 1.28 24.93 -17.76
C ASP A 116 0.87 26.42 -17.83
N PRO A 117 -0.43 26.77 -17.75
CA PRO A 117 -0.89 28.16 -17.80
C PRO A 117 -0.19 29.07 -16.77
N GLN A 118 0.26 28.52 -15.64
CA GLN A 118 1.05 29.26 -14.66
C GLN A 118 2.48 29.51 -15.16
N LEU A 119 3.09 28.56 -15.87
CA LEU A 119 4.40 28.74 -16.49
C LEU A 119 4.33 29.75 -17.63
N GLU A 120 3.26 29.77 -18.42
CA GLU A 120 3.03 30.81 -19.44
C GLU A 120 2.92 32.20 -18.82
N LEU A 121 2.07 32.35 -17.79
CA LEU A 121 1.94 33.62 -17.05
C LEU A 121 3.27 34.07 -16.45
N LEU A 122 4.09 33.15 -15.93
CA LEU A 122 5.40 33.48 -15.38
C LEU A 122 6.41 33.87 -16.47
N GLU A 123 6.33 33.29 -17.66
CA GLU A 123 7.12 33.72 -18.82
C GLU A 123 6.72 35.13 -19.26
N GLU A 124 5.42 35.40 -19.38
CA GLU A 124 4.90 36.73 -19.71
C GLU A 124 5.32 37.78 -18.67
N ILE A 125 5.20 37.48 -17.38
CA ILE A 125 5.62 38.38 -16.30
C ILE A 125 7.13 38.65 -16.37
N ARG A 126 7.95 37.63 -16.64
CA ARG A 126 9.41 37.78 -16.78
C ARG A 126 9.75 38.70 -17.94
N ASP A 127 9.06 38.56 -19.06
CA ASP A 127 9.34 39.33 -20.27
C ASP A 127 8.86 40.78 -20.10
N LEU A 128 7.69 41.00 -19.49
CA LEU A 128 7.21 42.34 -19.10
C LEU A 128 8.17 43.05 -18.11
N LEU A 129 8.80 42.31 -17.21
CA LEU A 129 9.79 42.87 -16.26
C LEU A 129 11.15 43.18 -16.92
N LYS A 130 11.54 42.44 -17.95
CA LYS A 130 12.74 42.77 -18.75
C LYS A 130 12.57 44.05 -19.53
N ASP A 131 11.37 44.28 -20.08
CA ASP A 131 11.05 45.49 -20.84
C ASP A 131 10.89 46.75 -19.97
N GLN A 132 10.79 46.60 -18.65
CA GLN A 132 10.74 47.72 -17.69
C GLN A 132 12.11 48.21 -17.18
N LYS A 133 13.23 47.64 -17.67
CA LYS A 133 14.59 48.13 -17.41
C LYS A 133 15.10 49.02 -18.53
#